data_AF-A0A7X2L1K7-F1
#
_entry.id   AF-A0A7X2L1K7-F1
#
_cell.length_a   1.000
_cell.length_b   1.000
_cell.length_c   1.000
_cell.angle_alpha   90.00
_cell.angle_beta   90.00
_cell.angle_gamma   90.00
#
_symmetry.space_group_name_H-M   'P 1'
#
loop_
_entity.id
_entity.type
_entity.pdbx_description
1 polymer ?
#
loop_
_entity_poly.entity_id
_entity_poly.type
_entity_poly.pdbx_seq_one_letter_code
_entity_poly.pdbx_strand_id
1 'polypeptide(L)'
;MKVSKIEYPTVLSKIADIDNNNIDVFIELEDGTRITVVVSTPDNLRSYMDKENLNFISATQPDIIVKSLTEDNIKQAIENYAEGDAFWLKLLFVASVDREFIDMDRINQCLNKIKKENHELFDA
;
A
#
# COMPACT_ATOMS: atom_id res chain seq x y z
N MET A 1 0.55 8.42 -14.76
CA MET A 1 0.06 7.04 -14.65
C MET A 1 -1.40 7.01 -14.26
N LYS A 2 -2.22 6.21 -14.95
CA LYS A 2 -3.59 5.86 -14.57
C LYS A 2 -3.76 4.35 -14.41
N VAL A 3 -4.75 3.95 -13.64
CA VAL A 3 -5.19 2.55 -13.57
C VAL A 3 -6.02 2.23 -14.80
N SER A 4 -5.56 1.26 -15.59
CA SER A 4 -6.24 0.74 -16.77
C SER A 4 -7.26 -0.33 -16.37
N LYS A 5 -6.88 -1.21 -15.44
CA LYS A 5 -7.70 -2.35 -15.03
C LYS A 5 -7.47 -2.69 -13.56
N ILE A 6 -8.54 -3.11 -12.90
CA ILE A 6 -8.51 -3.76 -11.59
C ILE A 6 -9.15 -5.15 -11.75
N GLU A 7 -8.48 -6.19 -11.28
CA GLU A 7 -9.00 -7.56 -11.28
C GLU A 7 -8.97 -8.15 -9.88
N TYR A 8 -10.04 -8.90 -9.58
CA TYR A 8 -10.21 -9.60 -8.32
C TYR A 8 -10.04 -11.10 -8.54
N PRO A 9 -8.95 -11.73 -8.08
CA PRO A 9 -8.78 -13.19 -8.17
C PRO A 9 -9.88 -13.93 -7.38
N THR A 10 -10.35 -13.33 -6.29
CA THR A 10 -11.53 -13.78 -5.55
C THR A 10 -12.72 -12.89 -5.88
N VAL A 11 -13.84 -13.49 -6.30
CA VAL A 11 -15.08 -12.74 -6.55
C VAL A 11 -15.57 -12.10 -5.25
N LEU A 12 -15.70 -10.76 -5.21
CA LEU A 12 -16.06 -10.02 -4.00
C LEU A 12 -17.36 -10.51 -3.34
N SER A 13 -18.37 -10.90 -4.14
CA SER A 13 -19.64 -11.42 -3.62
C SER A 13 -19.53 -12.78 -2.90
N LYS A 14 -18.38 -13.46 -2.98
CA LYS A 14 -18.11 -14.71 -2.27
C LYS A 14 -17.34 -14.50 -0.96
N ILE A 15 -16.96 -13.27 -0.64
CA ILE A 15 -16.30 -12.94 0.63
C ILE A 15 -17.37 -12.99 1.72
N ALA A 16 -17.16 -13.88 2.70
CA ALA A 16 -18.16 -14.15 3.73
C ALA A 16 -18.33 -12.97 4.70
N ASP A 17 -17.24 -12.30 5.03
CA ASP A 17 -17.22 -11.13 5.91
C ASP A 17 -16.40 -10.04 5.22
N ILE A 18 -17.08 -9.07 4.61
CA ILE A 18 -16.40 -7.98 3.90
C ILE A 18 -15.79 -6.94 4.84
N ASP A 19 -16.12 -6.98 6.13
CA ASP A 19 -15.65 -6.03 7.14
C ASP A 19 -14.43 -6.58 7.89
N ASN A 20 -14.24 -7.90 7.94
CA ASN A 20 -13.12 -8.58 8.59
C ASN A 20 -12.41 -9.59 7.67
N ASN A 21 -11.79 -9.10 6.58
CA ASN A 21 -11.04 -9.95 5.66
C ASN A 21 -9.99 -9.16 4.86
N ASN A 22 -9.22 -9.88 4.05
CA ASN A 22 -8.34 -9.32 3.04
C ASN A 22 -8.43 -10.09 1.72
N ILE A 23 -8.00 -9.43 0.64
CA ILE A 23 -7.92 -10.05 -0.69
C ILE A 23 -6.71 -9.54 -1.45
N ASP A 24 -6.19 -10.39 -2.33
CA ASP A 24 -5.31 -9.94 -3.40
C ASP A 24 -6.11 -9.14 -4.43
N VAL A 25 -5.49 -8.10 -4.99
CA VAL A 25 -6.01 -7.32 -6.10
C VAL A 25 -4.91 -7.11 -7.13
N PHE A 26 -5.24 -7.36 -8.40
CA PHE A 26 -4.34 -7.10 -9.51
C PHE A 26 -4.68 -5.77 -10.18
N ILE A 27 -3.67 -4.95 -10.38
CA ILE A 27 -3.78 -3.61 -10.96
C ILE A 27 -2.93 -3.59 -12.22
N GLU A 28 -3.54 -3.25 -13.36
CA GLU A 28 -2.81 -2.95 -14.58
C GLU A 28 -2.79 -1.44 -14.78
N LEU A 29 -1.60 -0.86 -14.88
CA LEU A 29 -1.39 0.54 -15.21
C LEU A 29 -1.45 0.74 -16.73
N GLU A 30 -1.67 1.98 -17.18
CA GLU A 30 -1.78 2.32 -18.62
C GLU A 30 -0.53 1.97 -19.46
N ASP A 31 0.63 1.82 -18.82
CA ASP A 31 1.89 1.40 -19.47
C ASP A 31 2.07 -0.13 -19.54
N GLY A 32 1.08 -0.90 -19.08
CA GLY A 32 1.11 -2.36 -19.03
C GLY A 32 1.80 -2.92 -17.79
N THR A 33 2.30 -2.10 -16.88
CA THR A 33 2.84 -2.55 -15.59
C THR A 33 1.74 -3.23 -14.79
N ARG A 34 2.04 -4.43 -14.27
CA ARG A 34 1.13 -5.20 -13.41
C ARG A 34 1.62 -5.19 -11.98
N ILE A 35 0.75 -4.76 -11.09
CA ILE A 35 1.03 -4.61 -9.66
C ILE A 35 0.05 -5.49 -8.89
N THR A 36 0.57 -6.28 -7.94
CA THR A 36 -0.23 -7.04 -7.00
C THR A 36 -0.16 -6.39 -5.64
N VAL A 37 -1.33 -6.13 -5.06
CA VAL A 37 -1.48 -5.59 -3.70
C VAL A 37 -2.43 -6.47 -2.90
N VAL A 38 -2.24 -6.46 -1.58
CA VAL A 38 -3.24 -6.96 -0.64
C VAL A 38 -4.09 -5.77 -0.20
N VAL A 39 -5.41 -5.93 -0.25
CA VAL A 39 -6.37 -4.98 0.30
C VAL A 39 -6.97 -5.59 1.55
N SER A 40 -6.86 -4.90 2.68
CA SER A 40 -7.27 -5.39 3.99
C SER A 40 -8.22 -4.43 4.68
N THR A 41 -9.09 -4.96 5.54
CA THR A 41 -9.88 -4.15 6.46
C THR A 41 -9.19 -3.97 7.81
N PRO A 42 -9.49 -2.89 8.56
CA PRO A 42 -8.99 -2.71 9.92
C PRO A 42 -9.27 -3.90 10.85
N ASP A 43 -10.48 -4.48 10.76
CA ASP A 43 -10.85 -5.61 11.61
C ASP A 43 -10.09 -6.88 11.25
N ASN A 44 -9.71 -7.06 9.97
CA ASN A 44 -8.83 -8.14 9.55
C ASN A 44 -7.45 -8.03 10.21
N LEU A 45 -6.86 -6.84 10.16
CA LEU A 45 -5.56 -6.58 10.76
C LEU A 45 -5.59 -6.83 12.28
N ARG A 46 -6.66 -6.38 12.94
CA ARG A 46 -6.87 -6.63 14.38
C ARG A 46 -7.05 -8.11 14.69
N SER A 47 -7.90 -8.81 13.93
CA SER A 47 -8.16 -10.24 14.11
C SER A 47 -6.91 -11.08 13.88
N TYR A 48 -6.08 -10.72 12.89
CA TYR A 48 -4.78 -11.32 12.65
C TYR A 48 -3.84 -11.13 13.84
N MET A 49 -3.74 -9.91 14.37
CA MET A 49 -2.92 -9.64 15.55
C MET A 49 -3.39 -10.44 16.78
N ASP A 50 -4.70 -10.48 17.04
CA ASP A 50 -5.27 -11.25 18.16
C ASP A 50 -5.00 -12.76 18.00
N LYS A 51 -5.19 -13.29 16.79
CA LYS A 51 -4.97 -14.72 16.47
C LYS A 51 -3.51 -15.13 16.64
N GLU A 52 -2.58 -14.32 16.15
CA GLU A 52 -1.14 -14.61 16.20
C GLU A 52 -0.48 -14.09 17.50
N ASN A 53 -1.26 -13.54 18.43
CA ASN A 53 -0.79 -12.94 19.69
C ASN A 53 0.32 -11.90 19.47
N LEU A 54 0.09 -11.00 18.50
CA LEU A 54 1.02 -9.96 18.10
C LEU A 54 0.60 -8.59 18.65
N ASN A 55 1.58 -7.81 19.08
CA ASN A 55 1.36 -6.40 19.46
C ASN A 55 1.50 -5.43 18.28
N PHE A 56 2.04 -5.89 17.15
CA PHE A 56 2.18 -5.13 15.91
C PHE A 56 2.34 -6.07 14.72
N ILE A 57 1.98 -5.62 13.53
CA ILE A 57 2.27 -6.32 12.27
C ILE A 57 3.69 -5.97 11.85
N SER A 58 4.50 -6.98 11.53
CA SER A 58 5.88 -6.79 11.09
C SER A 58 5.97 -5.92 9.84
N ALA A 59 7.08 -5.20 9.67
CA ALA A 59 7.33 -4.36 8.50
C ALA A 59 7.54 -5.21 7.22
N THR A 60 6.43 -5.58 6.58
CA THR A 60 6.32 -6.24 5.27
C THR A 60 5.74 -5.27 4.24
N GLN A 61 5.37 -5.76 3.05
CA GLN A 61 4.56 -4.96 2.12
C GLN A 61 3.31 -4.46 2.84
N PRO A 62 3.11 -3.12 2.96
CA PRO A 62 1.90 -2.59 3.54
C PRO A 62 0.68 -2.91 2.68
N ASP A 63 -0.39 -3.33 3.35
CA ASP A 63 -1.70 -3.51 2.73
C ASP A 63 -2.30 -2.14 2.36
N ILE A 64 -3.11 -2.10 1.31
CA ILE A 64 -4.04 -0.99 1.11
C ILE A 64 -5.21 -1.21 2.07
N ILE A 65 -5.43 -0.24 2.97
CA ILE A 65 -6.46 -0.38 4.00
C ILE A 65 -7.75 0.30 3.55
N VAL A 66 -8.84 -0.47 3.50
CA VAL A 66 -10.19 0.03 3.18
C VAL A 66 -11.15 -0.26 4.33
N LYS A 67 -12.21 0.54 4.46
CA LYS A 67 -13.20 0.34 5.53
C LYS A 67 -13.87 -1.05 5.46
N SER A 68 -14.22 -1.48 4.25
CA SER A 68 -14.79 -2.79 3.95
C SER A 68 -14.50 -3.16 2.48
N LEU A 69 -14.45 -4.45 2.16
CA LEU A 69 -14.09 -4.99 0.85
C LEU A 69 -15.22 -4.87 -0.19
N THR A 70 -15.61 -3.63 -0.49
CA THR A 70 -16.53 -3.30 -1.59
C THR A 70 -15.76 -2.82 -2.82
N GLU A 71 -16.32 -3.04 -4.01
CA GLU A 71 -15.71 -2.57 -5.26
C GLU A 71 -15.45 -1.05 -5.24
N ASP A 72 -16.41 -0.28 -4.75
CA ASP A 72 -16.30 1.18 -4.65
C ASP A 72 -15.17 1.63 -3.71
N ASN A 73 -15.03 0.99 -2.55
CA ASN A 73 -13.98 1.33 -1.60
C ASN A 73 -12.60 0.98 -2.15
N ILE A 74 -12.47 -0.22 -2.73
CA ILE A 74 -11.21 -0.71 -3.29
C ILE A 74 -10.79 0.15 -4.47
N LYS A 75 -11.72 0.48 -5.37
CA LYS A 75 -11.45 1.34 -6.52
C LYS A 75 -11.01 2.74 -6.10
N GLN A 76 -11.74 3.39 -5.19
CA GLN A 76 -11.37 4.73 -4.70
C GLN A 76 -9.99 4.73 -4.04
N ALA A 77 -9.68 3.72 -3.23
CA ALA A 77 -8.36 3.60 -2.61
C ALA A 77 -7.26 3.40 -3.66
N ILE A 78 -7.45 2.49 -4.60
CA ILE A 78 -6.47 2.22 -5.66
C ILE A 78 -6.25 3.45 -6.56
N GLU A 79 -7.31 4.17 -6.93
CA GLU A 79 -7.22 5.40 -7.71
C GLU A 79 -6.42 6.48 -6.96
N ASN A 80 -6.64 6.62 -5.65
CA ASN A 80 -5.86 7.55 -4.85
C ASN A 80 -4.37 7.15 -4.74
N TYR A 81 -4.07 5.86 -4.55
CA TYR A 81 -2.68 5.37 -4.56
C TYR A 81 -2.01 5.50 -5.95
N ALA A 82 -2.82 5.58 -7.01
CA ALA A 82 -2.35 5.79 -8.38
C ALA A 82 -2.07 7.27 -8.71
N GLU A 83 -2.45 8.22 -7.85
CA GLU A 83 -2.11 9.64 -8.03
C GLU A 83 -0.59 9.85 -8.05
N GLY A 84 -0.15 10.95 -8.66
CA GLY A 84 1.28 11.29 -8.68
C GLY A 84 2.15 10.23 -9.40
N ASP A 85 1.70 9.77 -10.56
CA ASP A 85 2.37 8.73 -11.36
C ASP A 85 2.38 7.33 -10.74
N ALA A 86 1.34 7.01 -9.97
CA ALA A 86 1.21 5.76 -9.23
C ALA A 86 2.40 5.51 -8.30
N PHE A 87 2.95 6.59 -7.73
CA PHE A 87 4.14 6.55 -6.90
C PHE A 87 4.01 5.53 -5.77
N TRP A 88 2.90 5.57 -5.02
CA TRP A 88 2.72 4.66 -3.88
C TRP A 88 2.53 3.21 -4.33
N LEU A 89 1.75 2.94 -5.38
CA LEU A 89 1.62 1.58 -5.91
C LEU A 89 2.98 1.00 -6.36
N LYS A 90 3.75 1.77 -7.14
CA LYS A 90 5.07 1.36 -7.64
C LYS A 90 6.07 1.17 -6.51
N LEU A 91 6.16 2.14 -5.58
CA LEU A 91 7.08 2.08 -4.45
C LEU A 91 6.81 0.86 -3.57
N LEU A 92 5.54 0.64 -3.19
CA LEU A 92 5.17 -0.48 -2.32
C LEU A 92 5.44 -1.83 -2.99
N PHE A 93 5.18 -1.95 -4.29
CA PHE A 93 5.41 -3.18 -5.04
C PHE A 93 6.90 -3.46 -5.25
N VAL A 94 7.67 -2.46 -5.68
CA VAL A 94 9.12 -2.62 -5.87
C VAL A 94 9.80 -2.98 -4.54
N ALA A 95 9.45 -2.27 -3.46
CA ALA A 95 9.99 -2.54 -2.14
C ALA A 95 9.60 -3.92 -1.56
N SER A 96 8.50 -4.53 -2.04
CA SER A 96 8.10 -5.88 -1.64
C SER A 96 8.79 -6.98 -2.44
N VAL A 97 9.10 -6.72 -3.72
CA VAL A 97 9.81 -7.66 -4.58
C VAL A 97 11.30 -7.69 -4.25
N ASP A 98 11.95 -6.52 -4.23
CA ASP A 98 13.37 -6.40 -3.91
C ASP A 98 13.71 -4.97 -3.45
N ARG A 99 14.21 -4.87 -2.21
CA ARG A 99 14.53 -3.60 -1.59
C ARG A 99 15.77 -2.94 -2.19
N GLU A 100 16.62 -3.68 -2.91
CA GLU A 100 17.82 -3.12 -3.55
C GLU A 100 17.48 -2.14 -4.67
N PHE A 101 16.26 -2.18 -5.21
CA PHE A 101 15.76 -1.17 -6.13
C PHE A 101 15.49 0.20 -5.48
N ILE A 102 15.49 0.27 -4.15
CA ILE A 102 15.30 1.51 -3.40
C ILE A 102 16.68 2.06 -2.97
N ASP A 103 17.09 3.17 -3.60
CA ASP A 103 18.35 3.84 -3.32
C ASP A 103 18.34 4.52 -1.94
N MET A 104 18.86 3.80 -0.95
CA MET A 104 18.97 4.29 0.42
C MET A 104 19.96 5.45 0.58
N ASP A 105 20.98 5.57 -0.28
CA ASP A 105 21.92 6.68 -0.22
C ASP A 105 21.22 7.99 -0.59
N ARG A 106 20.39 7.96 -1.63
CA ARG A 106 19.56 9.11 -2.03
C ARG A 106 18.54 9.48 -0.96
N ILE A 107 17.92 8.49 -0.31
CA ILE A 107 17.01 8.73 0.83
C ILE A 107 17.77 9.43 1.97
N ASN A 108 18.93 8.92 2.36
CA ASN A 108 19.75 9.48 3.44
C ASN A 108 20.21 10.91 3.12
N GLN A 109 20.58 11.19 1.87
CA GLN A 109 20.92 12.55 1.43
C GLN A 109 19.74 13.52 1.57
N CYS A 110 18.53 13.09 1.17
CA CYS A 110 17.32 13.88 1.33
C CYS A 110 17.03 14.18 2.80
N LEU A 111 17.12 13.17 3.68
CA LEU A 111 16.92 13.33 5.11
C LEU A 111 17.93 14.32 5.74
N ASN A 112 19.19 14.28 5.30
CA ASN A 112 20.20 15.24 5.79
C ASN A 112 19.90 16.68 5.36
N LYS A 113 19.37 16.87 4.15
CA LYS A 113 18.93 18.20 3.69
C LYS A 113 17.78 18.72 4.54
N ILE A 114 16.75 17.90 4.79
CA ILE A 114 15.60 18.27 5.65
C ILE A 114 16.06 18.61 7.07
N LYS A 115 16.98 17.82 7.65
CA LYS A 115 17.54 18.10 8.98
C LYS A 115 18.21 19.46 9.05
N LYS A 116 18.98 19.82 8.02
CA LYS A 116 19.66 21.11 7.94
C LYS A 116 18.65 22.27 7.85
N GLU A 117 17.65 22.14 6.97
CA GLU A 117 16.59 23.15 6.81
C GLU A 117 15.79 23.36 8.11
N ASN A 118 15.47 22.28 8.83
CA ASN A 118 14.79 22.37 10.11
C ASN A 118 15.65 23.06 11.18
N HIS A 119 16.94 22.76 11.27
CA HIS A 119 17.84 23.45 12.22
C HIS A 119 17.92 24.96 11.92
N GLU A 120 17.89 25.37 10.65
CA GLU A 120 17.88 26.79 10.27
C GLU A 120 16.55 27.48 10.61
N LEU A 121 15.44 26.75 10.67
CA LEU A 121 14.10 27.28 10.96
C LEU A 121 13.75 27.30 12.46
N PHE A 122 14.21 26.32 13.23
CA PHE A 122 13.79 26.11 14.62
C PHE A 122 14.87 26.46 15.66
N ASP A 123 16.13 26.58 15.27
CA ASP A 123 17.25 26.96 16.16
C ASP A 123 17.77 28.40 15.89
N ALA A 124 16.98 29.22 15.19
CA ALA A 124 17.25 30.64 14.90
C ALA A 124 16.58 31.59 15.91
#